data_AF-A0A832V230-F1
#
_entry.id   AF-A0A832V230-F1
#
_cell.length_a   1.000
_cell.length_b   1.000
_cell.length_c   1.000
_cell.angle_alpha   90.00
_cell.angle_beta   90.00
_cell.angle_gamma   90.00
#
_symmetry.space_group_name_H-M   'P 1'
#
loop_
_entity.id
_entity.type
_entity.pdbx_description
1 polymer ?
#
loop_
_entity_poly.entity_id
_entity_poly.type
_entity_poly.pdbx_seq_one_letter_code
_entity_poly.pdbx_strand_id
1 'polypeptide(L)' 'AAVVKVKPTKPFCIEKAADFPPLGRFAIRDMGATVGAGLVLEVTARHK' A
#
# COMPACT_ATOMS: atom_id res chain seq x y z
N ALA A 1 -1.55 14.20 -6.99
CA ALA A 1 -1.09 13.18 -6.02
C ALA A 1 -1.87 13.37 -4.73
N ALA A 2 -2.18 12.30 -4.01
CA ALA A 2 -2.94 12.36 -2.76
C ALA A 2 -2.29 11.45 -1.71
N VAL A 3 -2.44 11.80 -0.44
CA VAL A 3 -2.09 10.93 0.69
C VAL A 3 -3.38 10.30 1.20
N VAL A 4 -3.42 8.98 1.22
CA VAL A 4 -4.62 8.20 1.57
C VAL A 4 -4.29 7.17 2.64
N LYS A 5 -5.25 6.92 3.54
CA LYS A 5 -5.17 5.83 4.51
C LYS A 5 -5.93 4.63 3.96
N VAL A 6 -5.23 3.52 3.77
CA VAL A 6 -5.79 2.29 3.19
C VAL A 6 -5.90 1.22 4.28
N LYS A 7 -7.07 0.58 4.38
CA LYS A 7 -7.27 -0.60 5.24
C LYS A 7 -7.45 -1.83 4.34
N PRO A 8 -6.55 -2.83 4.42
CA PRO A 8 -6.72 -4.05 3.63
C PRO A 8 -7.91 -4.87 4.17
N THR A 9 -8.62 -5.55 3.27
CA THR A 9 -9.78 -6.40 3.61
C THR A 9 -9.37 -7.77 4.16
N LYS A 10 -8.15 -8.21 3.85
CA LYS A 10 -7.52 -9.44 4.32
C LYS A 10 -6.18 -9.13 4.98
N PRO A 11 -5.62 -10.03 5.81
CA PRO A 11 -4.25 -9.87 6.30
C PRO A 11 -3.28 -9.67 5.12
N PHE A 12 -2.51 -8.60 5.20
CA PHE A 12 -1.61 -8.17 4.13
C PHE A 12 -0.30 -7.68 4.75
N CYS A 13 0.83 -8.07 4.15
CA CYS A 13 2.16 -7.65 4.57
C CYS A 13 2.66 -6.55 3.63
N ILE A 14 3.11 -5.43 4.20
CA ILE A 14 3.58 -4.28 3.45
C ILE A 14 4.58 -3.50 4.30
N GLU A 15 5.54 -2.83 3.67
CA GLU A 15 6.58 -2.06 4.35
C GLU A 15 6.62 -0.62 3.85
N LYS A 16 7.26 0.28 4.60
CA LYS A 16 7.53 1.63 4.12
C LYS A 16 8.47 1.57 2.93
N ALA A 17 8.20 2.38 1.91
CA ALA A 17 9.00 2.38 0.69
C ALA A 17 10.44 2.86 0.90
N ALA A 18 10.69 3.65 1.94
CA ALA A 18 12.04 4.10 2.31
C ALA A 18 12.90 2.95 2.87
N ASP A 19 12.28 2.04 3.63
CA ASP A 19 12.97 0.95 4.32
C ASP A 19 13.11 -0.27 3.41
N PHE A 20 12.02 -0.65 2.72
CA PHE A 20 12.01 -1.78 1.79
C PHE A 20 11.23 -1.43 0.51
N PRO A 21 11.88 -0.77 -0.48
CA PRO A 21 11.22 -0.30 -1.70
C PRO A 21 10.42 -1.37 -2.47
N PRO A 22 10.86 -2.65 -2.56
CA PRO A 22 10.10 -3.68 -3.27
C PRO A 22 8.75 -4.03 -2.63
N LEU A 23 8.58 -3.85 -1.32
CA LEU A 23 7.31 -4.09 -0.60
C LEU A 23 6.51 -2.81 -0.36
N GLY A 24 7.10 -1.63 -0.55
CA GLY A 24 6.45 -0.34 -0.35
C GLY A 24 5.89 0.32 -1.62
N ARG A 25 6.01 -0.31 -2.78
CA ARG A 25 5.44 0.18 -4.06
C ARG A 25 4.32 -0.73 -4.51
N PHE A 26 3.18 -0.15 -4.88
CA PHE A 26 2.01 -0.94 -5.27
C PHE A 26 1.22 -0.28 -6.42
N ALA A 27 0.46 -1.10 -7.14
CA ALA A 27 -0.50 -0.68 -8.14
C ALA A 27 -1.92 -0.86 -7.62
N ILE A 28 -2.80 0.09 -7.94
CA ILE A 28 -4.23 0.02 -7.66
C ILE A 28 -4.91 -0.46 -8.94
N ARG A 29 -5.70 -1.52 -8.83
CA ARG A 29 -6.44 -2.10 -9.95
C ARG A 29 -7.93 -2.08 -9.68
N ASP A 30 -8.69 -1.75 -10.71
CA ASP A 30 -10.14 -1.86 -10.74
C ASP A 30 -10.58 -2.32 -12.13
N MET A 31 -11.59 -3.20 -12.19
CA MET A 31 -12.13 -3.78 -13.43
C MET A 31 -11.10 -4.23 -14.48
N GLY A 32 -9.99 -4.86 -14.04
CA GLY A 32 -8.95 -5.39 -14.94
C GLY A 32 -7.91 -4.38 -15.43
N ALA A 33 -8.09 -3.10 -15.13
CA ALA A 33 -7.17 -2.03 -15.49
C ALA A 33 -6.38 -1.51 -14.27
N THR A 34 -5.20 -0.92 -14.53
CA THR A 34 -4.45 -0.19 -13.50
C THR A 34 -5.01 1.23 -13.44
N VAL A 35 -5.60 1.59 -12.30
CA VAL A 35 -6.20 2.91 -12.06
C VAL A 35 -5.30 3.86 -11.28
N GLY A 36 -4.22 3.33 -10.68
CA GLY A 36 -3.24 4.15 -9.98
C GLY A 36 -2.00 3.39 -9.53
N ALA A 37 -1.03 4.13 -9.00
CA ALA A 37 0.17 3.60 -8.37
C ALA A 37 0.49 4.42 -7.12
N GLY A 38 1.13 3.79 -6.13
CA GLY A 38 1.41 4.42 -4.85
C GLY A 38 2.71 3.94 -4.22
N LEU A 39 3.22 4.78 -3.33
CA LEU A 39 4.30 4.45 -2.40
C LEU A 39 3.78 4.53 -0.96
N VAL A 40 4.20 3.60 -0.14
CA VAL A 40 3.85 3.54 1.28
C VAL A 40 4.72 4.50 2.06
N LEU A 41 4.07 5.48 2.70
CA LEU A 41 4.72 6.47 3.57
C LEU A 41 4.78 5.96 5.02
N GLU A 42 3.69 5.36 5.51
CA GLU A 42 3.57 4.88 6.87
C GLU A 42 2.76 3.58 6.93
N VAL A 43 3.15 2.68 7.84
CA VAL A 43 2.44 1.43 8.12
C VAL A 43 2.04 1.42 9.60
N THR A 44 0.73 1.35 9.86
CA THR A 44 0.24 1.09 11.22
C THR A 44 0.10 -0.42 11.40
N ALA A 45 1.00 -1.02 12.18
CA ALA A 45 0.95 -2.44 12.48
C ALA A 45 -0.37 -2.79 13.20
N ARG A 46 -0.97 -3.93 12.84
CA ARG A 46 -2.18 -4.41 13.52
C ARG A 46 -1.78 -4.78 14.96
N HIS A 47 -2.27 -4.02 15.93
CA HIS A 47 -2.22 -4.44 17.32
C HIS A 47 -3.11 -5.69 17.46
N LYS A 48 -2.59 -6.71 18.14
CA LYS A 48 -3.28 -7.99 18.36
C LYS A 48 -4.69 -7.79 18.91
#